data_AF-A0A535BPR2-F1
#
_entry.id   AF-A0A535BPR2-F1
#
_cell.length_a   1.000
_cell.length_b   1.000
_cell.length_c   1.000
_cell.angle_alpha   90.00
_cell.angle_beta   90.00
_cell.angle_gamma   90.00
#
_symmetry.space_group_name_H-M   'P 1'
#
loop_
_entity.id
_entity.type
_entity.pdbx_description
1 polymer ?
#
loop_
_entity_poly.entity_id
_entity_poly.type
_entity_poly.pdbx_seq_one_letter_code
_entity_poly.pdbx_strand_id
1 'polypeptide(L)'
;MRTRSSIRSGSQSTHTRSPASWASPPRKTHPRLGFDILKQFSGYAKVLELVLTHHERYDGRGYPNGTVGRHLLLIAQVIPVADSLDAMTSARAYRGARSWALALDELRRGAGTQWNPHVVEAAMTVLAQEARTVERRPGPAPAIA
;
A
#
# COMPACT_ATOMS: atom_id res chain seq x y z
N MET A 1 -3.48 70.79 -38.88
CA MET A 1 -3.02 69.57 -39.58
C MET A 1 -2.44 68.63 -38.54
N ARG A 2 -3.13 67.53 -38.19
CA ARG A 2 -2.70 66.57 -37.16
C ARG A 2 -1.94 65.42 -37.84
N THR A 3 -0.68 65.22 -37.46
CA THR A 3 0.17 64.11 -37.90
C THR A 3 -0.22 62.83 -37.14
N ARG A 4 -0.38 61.72 -37.86
CA ARG A 4 -0.78 60.41 -37.30
C ARG A 4 0.43 59.76 -36.62
N SER A 5 0.29 59.43 -35.35
CA SER A 5 1.24 58.61 -34.59
C SER A 5 1.01 57.14 -34.90
N SER A 6 2.05 56.44 -35.36
CA SER A 6 2.04 55.01 -35.66
C SER A 6 2.35 54.22 -34.39
N ILE A 7 1.37 53.48 -33.87
CA ILE A 7 1.53 52.56 -32.75
C ILE A 7 2.02 51.22 -33.32
N ARG A 8 3.28 50.88 -33.06
CA ARG A 8 3.83 49.52 -33.26
C ARG A 8 3.15 48.57 -32.28
N SER A 9 2.45 47.54 -32.78
CA SER A 9 1.95 46.47 -31.92
C SER A 9 3.12 45.57 -31.49
N GLY A 10 3.39 45.57 -30.19
CA GLY A 10 4.31 44.62 -29.58
C GLY A 10 3.65 43.25 -29.50
N SER A 11 4.23 42.26 -30.17
CA SER A 11 3.91 40.84 -30.00
C SER A 11 4.17 40.44 -28.55
N GLN A 12 3.10 40.28 -27.76
CA GLN A 12 3.19 39.64 -26.45
C GLN A 12 3.42 38.14 -26.66
N SER A 13 4.66 37.71 -26.49
CA SER A 13 5.02 36.30 -26.41
C SER A 13 4.34 35.70 -25.18
N THR A 14 3.23 35.01 -25.40
CA THR A 14 2.61 34.17 -24.37
C THR A 14 3.54 33.00 -24.10
N HIS A 15 4.33 33.08 -23.02
CA HIS A 15 4.99 31.91 -22.46
C HIS A 15 3.92 30.98 -21.90
N THR A 16 3.39 30.11 -22.75
CA THR A 16 2.67 28.91 -22.30
C THR A 16 3.69 28.01 -21.59
N ARG A 17 3.74 28.08 -20.25
CA ARG A 17 4.36 27.00 -19.49
C ARG A 17 3.57 25.73 -19.83
N SER A 18 4.17 24.84 -20.61
CA SER A 18 3.65 23.49 -20.79
C SER A 18 3.38 22.92 -19.40
N PRO A 19 2.20 22.35 -19.13
CA PRO A 19 1.94 21.74 -17.85
C PRO A 19 2.88 20.54 -17.77
N ALA A 20 3.96 20.66 -16.99
CA ALA A 20 4.72 19.53 -16.56
C ALA A 20 3.70 18.54 -15.98
N SER A 21 3.52 17.43 -16.68
CA SER A 21 2.48 16.45 -16.41
C SER A 21 2.74 15.86 -15.03
N TRP A 22 1.97 16.28 -14.04
CA TRP A 22 1.95 15.70 -12.69
C TRP A 22 1.35 14.30 -12.66
N ALA A 23 1.31 13.59 -13.80
CA ALA A 23 0.80 12.24 -13.91
C ALA A 23 1.53 11.36 -12.88
N SER A 24 0.81 10.98 -11.83
CA SER A 24 1.35 10.10 -10.81
C SER A 24 1.76 8.80 -11.50
N PRO A 25 2.98 8.29 -11.27
CA PRO A 25 3.41 7.06 -11.90
C PRO A 25 2.42 5.93 -11.57
N PRO A 26 2.19 4.97 -12.49
CA PRO A 26 1.24 3.90 -12.27
C PRO A 26 1.51 3.21 -10.94
N ARG A 27 0.47 2.87 -10.16
CA ARG A 27 0.65 2.26 -8.83
C ARG A 27 1.57 1.03 -8.87
N LYS A 28 1.65 0.29 -9.97
CA LYS A 28 2.53 -0.88 -10.08
C LYS A 28 4.03 -0.58 -10.12
N THR A 29 4.44 0.68 -10.27
CA THR A 29 5.86 1.08 -10.33
C THR A 29 6.44 1.48 -8.98
N HIS A 30 5.62 1.74 -7.96
CA HIS A 30 6.10 2.22 -6.67
C HIS A 30 7.07 1.27 -5.93
N PRO A 31 7.01 -0.07 -6.07
CA PRO A 31 8.01 -0.93 -5.44
C PRO A 31 9.41 -0.71 -6.04
N ARG A 32 9.49 -0.55 -7.37
CA ARG A 32 10.75 -0.23 -8.06
C ARG A 32 11.24 1.17 -7.72
N LEU A 33 10.35 2.17 -7.73
CA LEU A 33 10.71 3.54 -7.36
C LEU A 33 11.21 3.63 -5.91
N GLY A 34 10.53 2.97 -4.98
CA GLY A 34 10.94 2.91 -3.57
C GLY A 34 12.31 2.26 -3.40
N PHE A 35 12.56 1.15 -4.11
CA PHE A 35 13.87 0.52 -4.16
C PHE A 35 14.94 1.47 -4.70
N ASP A 36 14.67 2.16 -5.81
CA ASP A 36 15.63 3.05 -6.47
C ASP A 36 16.00 4.27 -5.62
N ILE A 37 15.05 4.78 -4.82
CA ILE A 37 15.30 5.85 -3.85
C ILE A 37 16.15 5.30 -2.70
N LEU A 38 15.75 4.17 -2.10
CA LEU A 38 16.38 3.68 -0.87
C LEU A 38 17.76 3.05 -1.09
N LYS A 39 18.02 2.47 -2.27
CA LYS A 39 19.31 1.81 -2.56
C LYS A 39 20.52 2.74 -2.48
N GLN A 40 20.29 4.05 -2.53
CA GLN A 40 21.33 5.07 -2.42
C GLN A 40 21.85 5.23 -0.99
N PHE A 41 21.15 4.68 0.00
CA PHE A 41 21.45 4.85 1.42
C PHE A 41 21.81 3.49 2.04
N SER A 42 23.07 3.32 2.46
CA SER A 42 23.59 2.05 3.00
C SER A 42 22.81 1.51 4.20
N GLY A 43 22.19 2.38 5.00
CA GLY A 43 21.37 2.00 6.16
C GLY A 43 20.13 1.15 5.83
N TYR A 44 19.65 1.17 4.59
CA TYR A 44 18.45 0.42 4.18
C TYR A 44 18.74 -0.88 3.43
N ALA A 45 20.01 -1.28 3.29
CA ALA A 45 20.38 -2.47 2.50
C ALA A 45 19.56 -3.72 2.84
N LYS A 46 19.23 -3.93 4.13
CA LYS A 46 18.48 -5.09 4.62
C LYS A 46 17.00 -5.11 4.26
N VAL A 47 16.42 -3.97 3.86
CA VAL A 47 14.98 -3.85 3.55
C VAL A 47 14.70 -3.64 2.06
N LEU A 48 15.74 -3.48 1.23
CA LEU A 48 15.57 -3.19 -0.20
C LEU A 48 14.76 -4.27 -0.91
N GLU A 49 15.08 -5.54 -0.68
CA GLU A 49 14.34 -6.66 -1.27
C GLU A 49 12.87 -6.67 -0.84
N LEU A 50 12.61 -6.37 0.44
CA LEU A 50 11.26 -6.29 0.98
C LEU A 50 10.45 -5.17 0.31
N VAL A 51 11.04 -3.98 0.18
CA VAL A 51 10.43 -2.84 -0.51
C VAL A 51 10.15 -3.17 -1.98
N LEU A 52 11.05 -3.89 -2.65
CA LEU A 52 10.86 -4.27 -4.04
C LEU A 52 9.75 -5.31 -4.22
N THR A 53 9.60 -6.25 -3.27
CA THR A 53 8.79 -7.46 -3.45
C THR A 53 7.48 -7.50 -2.66
N HIS A 54 7.15 -6.47 -1.87
CA HIS A 54 5.93 -6.49 -1.02
C HIS A 54 4.59 -6.51 -1.78
N HIS A 55 4.57 -6.42 -3.12
CA HIS A 55 3.39 -6.66 -3.96
C HIS A 55 3.45 -7.97 -4.76
N GLU A 56 4.48 -8.78 -4.52
CA GLU A 56 4.54 -10.13 -5.05
C GLU A 56 3.46 -11.00 -4.39
N ARG A 57 2.94 -11.94 -5.17
CA ARG A 57 1.87 -12.85 -4.73
C ARG A 57 2.42 -14.25 -4.56
N TYR A 58 1.77 -15.03 -3.71
CA TYR A 58 2.21 -16.40 -3.46
C TYR A 58 2.19 -17.26 -4.74
N ASP A 59 1.20 -17.07 -5.62
CA ASP A 59 1.05 -17.71 -6.93
C ASP A 59 1.98 -17.18 -8.03
N GLY A 60 2.83 -16.18 -7.75
CA GLY A 60 3.72 -15.56 -8.73
C GLY A 60 3.02 -14.62 -9.72
N ARG A 61 1.72 -14.32 -9.56
CA ARG A 61 0.99 -13.36 -10.40
C ARG A 61 1.11 -11.91 -9.90
N GLY A 62 2.02 -11.69 -8.96
CA GLY A 62 2.31 -10.38 -8.40
C GLY A 62 3.21 -9.55 -9.30
N TYR A 63 3.70 -8.45 -8.73
CA TYR A 63 4.62 -7.55 -9.41
C TYR A 63 5.64 -7.06 -8.36
N PRO A 64 6.85 -6.64 -8.79
CA PRO A 64 7.24 -6.28 -10.15
C PRO A 64 7.99 -7.36 -10.96
N ASN A 65 8.36 -8.49 -10.35
CA ASN A 65 9.18 -9.54 -10.95
C ASN A 65 8.38 -10.84 -11.21
N GLY A 66 7.22 -11.02 -10.56
CA GLY A 66 6.43 -12.24 -10.68
C GLY A 66 7.06 -13.41 -9.92
N THR A 67 7.80 -13.11 -8.86
CA THR A 67 8.50 -14.12 -8.05
C THR A 67 7.48 -14.98 -7.31
N VAL A 68 7.56 -16.29 -7.46
CA VAL A 68 6.67 -17.22 -6.74
C VAL A 68 6.94 -17.16 -5.24
N GLY A 69 5.88 -17.08 -4.42
CA GLY A 69 5.97 -16.77 -3.00
C GLY A 69 6.91 -17.63 -2.17
N ARG A 70 7.07 -18.92 -2.51
CA ARG A 70 8.02 -19.82 -1.83
C ARG A 70 9.49 -19.37 -1.91
N HIS A 71 9.82 -18.49 -2.85
CA HIS A 71 11.15 -17.91 -3.03
C HIS A 71 11.28 -16.50 -2.44
N LEU A 72 10.20 -15.92 -1.91
CA LEU A 72 10.22 -14.63 -1.23
C LEU A 72 10.68 -14.80 0.23
N LEU A 73 11.34 -13.77 0.75
CA LEU A 73 11.58 -13.64 2.19
C LEU A 73 10.26 -13.82 2.95
N LEU A 74 10.29 -14.54 4.09
CA LEU A 74 9.07 -14.78 4.88
C LEU A 74 8.36 -13.48 5.24
N ILE A 75 9.11 -12.43 5.61
CA ILE A 75 8.54 -11.12 5.94
C ILE A 75 7.82 -10.47 4.74
N ALA A 76 8.30 -10.69 3.51
CA ALA A 76 7.62 -10.24 2.29
C ALA A 76 6.31 -11.00 2.02
N GLN A 77 6.12 -12.18 2.63
CA GLN A 77 4.88 -12.95 2.59
C GLN A 77 3.91 -12.59 3.73
N VAL A 78 4.42 -12.01 4.83
CA VAL A 78 3.64 -11.52 5.98
C VAL A 78 3.01 -10.16 5.70
N ILE A 79 3.79 -9.22 5.13
CA ILE A 79 3.32 -7.85 4.89
C ILE A 79 2.02 -7.80 4.06
N PRO A 80 1.87 -8.53 2.94
CA PRO A 80 0.65 -8.49 2.13
C PRO A 80 -0.60 -8.96 2.89
N VAL A 81 -0.45 -9.85 3.88
CA VAL A 81 -1.56 -10.28 4.75
C VAL A 81 -1.98 -9.14 5.67
N ALA A 82 -1.00 -8.50 6.35
CA ALA A 82 -1.26 -7.37 7.24
C ALA A 82 -1.83 -6.16 6.49
N ASP A 83 -1.25 -5.79 5.34
CA ASP A 83 -1.72 -4.69 4.49
C ASP A 83 -3.15 -4.93 3.99
N SER A 84 -3.47 -6.18 3.63
CA SER A 84 -4.83 -6.52 3.17
C SER A 84 -5.85 -6.46 4.30
N LEU A 85 -5.50 -6.91 5.50
CA LEU A 85 -6.36 -6.78 6.68
C LEU A 85 -6.64 -5.31 6.99
N ASP A 86 -5.59 -4.50 7.18
CA ASP A 86 -5.74 -3.07 7.44
C ASP A 86 -6.57 -2.41 6.33
N ALA A 87 -6.24 -2.69 5.07
CA ALA A 87 -7.00 -2.16 3.96
C ALA A 87 -8.47 -2.50 4.08
N MET A 88 -8.84 -3.75 4.35
CA MET A 88 -10.23 -4.20 4.46
C MET A 88 -10.97 -3.61 5.66
N THR A 89 -10.34 -3.58 6.84
CA THR A 89 -10.97 -3.24 8.12
C THR A 89 -10.91 -1.76 8.47
N SER A 90 -10.13 -0.95 7.74
CA SER A 90 -10.03 0.49 7.95
C SER A 90 -10.99 1.26 7.03
N ALA A 91 -11.63 2.30 7.55
CA ALA A 91 -12.44 3.22 6.75
C ALA A 91 -11.53 4.04 5.81
N ARG A 92 -11.96 4.21 4.56
CA ARG A 92 -11.23 4.98 3.55
C ARG A 92 -12.17 6.00 2.91
N ALA A 93 -11.62 7.06 2.31
CA ALA A 93 -12.40 8.16 1.74
C ALA A 93 -13.53 7.72 0.78
N TYR A 94 -13.36 6.58 0.10
CA TYR A 94 -14.30 6.04 -0.89
C TYR A 94 -15.06 4.79 -0.43
N ARG A 95 -14.83 4.27 0.79
CA ARG A 95 -15.53 3.09 1.31
C ARG A 95 -15.48 2.96 2.83
N GLY A 96 -16.54 2.44 3.41
CA GLY A 96 -16.55 2.02 4.82
C GLY A 96 -15.62 0.83 5.10
N ALA A 97 -15.31 0.65 6.38
CA ALA A 97 -14.64 -0.53 6.89
C ALA A 97 -15.50 -1.79 6.68
N ARG A 98 -14.88 -2.90 6.26
CA ARG A 98 -15.53 -4.22 6.29
C ARG A 98 -15.43 -4.81 7.70
N SER A 99 -16.35 -5.70 8.04
CA SER A 99 -16.26 -6.44 9.30
C SER A 99 -15.02 -7.35 9.29
N TRP A 100 -14.46 -7.58 10.49
CA TRP A 100 -13.36 -8.53 10.67
C TRP A 100 -13.70 -9.92 10.14
N ALA A 101 -14.93 -10.40 10.37
CA ALA A 101 -15.38 -11.69 9.85
C ALA A 101 -15.24 -11.80 8.32
N LEU A 102 -15.66 -10.77 7.57
CA LEU A 102 -15.54 -10.74 6.11
C LEU A 102 -14.09 -10.62 5.65
N ALA A 103 -13.25 -9.88 6.38
CA ALA A 103 -11.83 -9.74 6.06
C ALA A 103 -11.07 -11.05 6.24
N LEU A 104 -11.35 -11.79 7.32
CA LEU A 104 -10.75 -13.09 7.58
C LEU A 104 -11.21 -14.16 6.58
N ASP A 105 -12.48 -14.12 6.18
CA ASP A 105 -13.03 -15.01 5.16
C ASP A 105 -12.40 -14.76 3.78
N GLU A 106 -12.16 -13.50 3.42
CA GLU A 106 -11.42 -13.16 2.20
C GLU A 106 -9.98 -13.66 2.24
N LEU A 107 -9.26 -13.52 3.36
CA LEU A 107 -7.92 -14.07 3.51
C LEU A 107 -7.89 -15.59 3.30
N ARG A 108 -8.86 -16.31 3.87
CA ARG A 108 -8.98 -17.77 3.70
C ARG A 108 -9.20 -18.14 2.24
N ARG A 109 -10.09 -17.43 1.53
CA ARG A 109 -10.33 -17.66 0.10
C ARG A 109 -9.08 -17.45 -0.76
N GLY A 110 -8.25 -16.47 -0.44
CA GLY A 110 -7.03 -16.17 -1.19
C GLY A 110 -5.77 -16.92 -0.72
N ALA A 111 -5.88 -17.79 0.29
CA ALA A 111 -4.75 -18.59 0.76
C ALA A 111 -4.28 -19.56 -0.34
N GLY A 112 -2.95 -19.69 -0.51
CA GLY A 112 -2.37 -20.50 -1.59
C GLY A 112 -2.36 -19.82 -2.96
N THR A 113 -3.00 -18.65 -3.11
CA THR A 113 -2.93 -17.85 -4.34
C THR A 113 -2.34 -16.48 -4.07
N GLN A 114 -3.10 -15.58 -3.46
CA GLN A 114 -2.65 -14.24 -3.13
C GLN A 114 -1.64 -14.25 -1.99
N TRP A 115 -1.91 -15.06 -0.96
CA TRP A 115 -1.14 -15.11 0.26
C TRP A 115 -0.58 -16.52 0.52
N ASN A 116 0.54 -16.58 1.24
CA ASN A 116 1.07 -17.85 1.71
C ASN A 116 0.06 -18.49 2.69
N PRO A 117 -0.38 -19.74 2.46
CA PRO A 117 -1.38 -20.38 3.30
C PRO A 117 -0.90 -20.53 4.76
N HIS A 118 0.37 -20.82 5.00
CA HIS A 118 0.90 -20.93 6.37
C HIS A 118 0.90 -19.61 7.13
N VAL A 119 1.12 -18.49 6.43
CA VAL A 119 1.05 -17.16 7.03
C VAL A 119 -0.39 -16.80 7.36
N VAL A 120 -1.34 -17.13 6.47
CA VAL A 120 -2.77 -16.92 6.72
C VAL A 120 -3.21 -17.72 7.95
N GLU A 121 -2.86 -18.99 8.04
CA GLU A 121 -3.18 -19.83 9.20
C GLU A 121 -2.57 -19.28 10.50
N ALA A 122 -1.32 -18.83 10.47
CA ALA A 122 -0.68 -18.18 11.62
C ALA A 122 -1.44 -16.90 12.04
N ALA A 123 -1.83 -16.05 11.09
CA ALA A 123 -2.61 -14.85 11.37
C ALA A 123 -3.98 -15.19 11.98
N MET A 124 -4.70 -16.18 11.44
CA MET A 124 -5.97 -16.64 12.01
C MET A 124 -5.80 -17.10 13.46
N THR A 125 -4.73 -17.84 13.75
CA THR A 125 -4.44 -18.37 15.08
C THR A 125 -4.22 -17.26 16.09
N VAL A 126 -3.35 -16.28 15.75
CA VAL A 126 -3.03 -15.15 16.63
C VAL A 126 -4.25 -14.26 16.84
N LEU A 127 -4.99 -13.92 15.79
CA LEU A 127 -6.16 -13.05 15.90
C LEU A 127 -7.29 -13.69 16.72
N ALA A 128 -7.46 -15.01 16.63
CA ALA A 128 -8.40 -15.74 17.48
C ALA A 128 -7.98 -15.76 18.96
N GLN A 129 -6.67 -15.78 19.25
CA GLN A 129 -6.16 -15.66 20.62
C GLN A 129 -6.42 -14.26 21.19
N GLU A 130 -6.17 -13.22 20.40
CA GLU A 130 -6.39 -11.83 20.79
C GLU A 130 -7.88 -11.51 21.05
N ALA A 131 -8.79 -12.07 20.25
CA ALA A 131 -10.22 -11.92 20.51
C ALA A 131 -10.61 -12.49 21.89
N ARG A 132 -10.06 -13.65 22.25
CA ARG A 132 -10.31 -14.31 23.55
C ARG A 132 -9.67 -13.57 24.73
N THR A 133 -8.53 -12.90 24.55
CA THR A 133 -7.90 -12.11 25.62
C THR A 133 -8.67 -10.83 25.88
N VAL A 134 -9.18 -10.17 24.83
CA VAL A 134 -10.04 -8.98 24.97
C VAL A 134 -11.34 -9.33 25.68
N GLU A 135 -12.00 -10.43 25.33
CA GLU A 135 -13.22 -10.90 26.01
C GLU A 135 -12.99 -11.26 27.48
N ARG A 136 -11.79 -11.72 27.85
CA ARG A 136 -11.43 -12.08 29.22
C ARG A 136 -11.02 -10.89 30.11
N ARG A 137 -10.86 -9.69 29.56
CA ARG A 137 -10.46 -8.53 30.35
C ARG A 137 -11.66 -8.06 31.18
N PRO A 138 -11.58 -8.05 32.52
CA PRO A 138 -12.68 -7.53 33.34
C PRO A 138 -12.95 -6.08 32.94
N GLY A 139 -14.23 -5.73 32.81
CA GLY A 139 -14.68 -4.37 32.54
C GLY A 139 -14.15 -3.38 33.59
N PRO A 140 -14.16 -2.07 33.32
CA PRO A 140 -13.76 -1.09 34.32
C PRO A 140 -14.54 -1.33 35.60
N ALA A 141 -13.82 -1.42 36.74
CA ALA A 141 -14.45 -1.56 38.04
C ALA A 141 -15.51 -0.47 38.20
N PRO A 142 -16.70 -0.78 38.74
CA PRO A 142 -17.74 0.22 38.93
C PRO A 142 -17.15 1.40 39.72
N ALA A 143 -17.38 2.62 39.22
CA ALA A 143 -17.01 3.82 39.95
C ALA A 143 -17.71 3.75 41.31
N ILE A 144 -16.91 3.66 42.37
CA ILE A 144 -17.37 3.72 43.75
C ILE A 144 -18.01 5.10 43.93
N ALA A 145 -19.33 5.11 44.10
CA ALA A 145 -20.13 6.31 44.34
C ALA A 145 -20.03 6.78 45.79
#